data_AF-A0A6H9TAP3-F1
#
_entry.id   AF-A0A6H9TAP3-F1
#
_cell.length_a   1.000
_cell.length_b   1.000
_cell.length_c   1.000
_cell.angle_alpha   90.00
_cell.angle_beta   90.00
_cell.angle_gamma   90.00
#
_symmetry.space_group_name_H-M   'P 1'
#
loop_
_entity.id
_entity.type
_entity.pdbx_description
1 polymer ?
#
loop_
_entity_poly.entity_id
_entity_poly.type
_entity_poly.pdbx_seq_one_letter_code
_entity_poly.pdbx_strand_id
1 'polypeptide(L)'
;MTSTSTRAAEPGRRAAGAGDEYGDEGGAQAVTNAAATGTAAGGRRMFGAVLGAVFAAAVWATLAQHASMDALGGTPMVGGWTLSAGWHRPCGWGEAHAFSAFAGMWGAMTMTMMLPVLAPVLWRYRLRVAALRGARGAWLVAVAGAGYFSVWMALGALVFPAGTALAAAAARLPALAAAMPFAAGAVVFGAGVLQFSGWKMRRLACCRHVADDQGARHPKPVAAAAWRYGMRAALRCGACCANLMAVSLAAGMMDLRVMAIVTAAIAAERLAPAGGRVARIVGGVAIGAGAAMLAH
;
A
#
# COMPACT_ATOMS: atom_id res chain seq x y z
N MET A 1 23.58 -45.29 -78.62
CA MET A 1 22.60 -45.95 -77.74
C MET A 1 21.37 -45.05 -77.71
N THR A 2 20.46 -45.24 -78.69
CA THR A 2 19.11 -45.85 -78.54
C THR A 2 18.18 -45.01 -77.66
N SER A 3 16.91 -44.68 -77.95
CA SER A 3 15.97 -44.76 -79.08
C SER A 3 14.68 -44.10 -78.53
N THR A 4 14.13 -43.05 -79.14
CA THR A 4 12.82 -43.03 -79.84
C THR A 4 11.55 -43.23 -78.99
N SER A 5 10.56 -42.33 -79.20
CA SER A 5 9.10 -42.57 -79.28
C SER A 5 8.21 -41.98 -78.14
N THR A 6 7.40 -40.93 -78.34
CA THR A 6 6.07 -40.70 -78.99
C THR A 6 4.80 -40.92 -78.11
N ARG A 7 3.80 -40.01 -78.31
CA ARG A 7 2.35 -39.96 -77.93
C ARG A 7 1.99 -39.38 -76.55
N ALA A 8 1.12 -38.37 -76.37
CA ALA A 8 -0.18 -37.94 -76.92
C ALA A 8 -1.39 -38.34 -76.02
N ALA A 9 -2.14 -37.31 -75.59
CA ALA A 9 -3.57 -37.19 -75.19
C ALA A 9 -4.20 -38.13 -74.13
N GLU A 10 -4.73 -37.58 -73.02
CA GLU A 10 -6.16 -37.23 -72.79
C GLU A 10 -6.44 -36.76 -71.33
N PRO A 11 -7.60 -36.13 -71.03
CA PRO A 11 -7.88 -35.39 -69.80
C PRO A 11 -8.79 -36.12 -68.79
N GLY A 12 -8.70 -35.70 -67.52
CA GLY A 12 -9.79 -35.78 -66.55
C GLY A 12 -9.54 -36.68 -65.34
N ARG A 13 -9.55 -36.10 -64.14
CA ARG A 13 -10.55 -36.34 -63.06
C ARG A 13 -10.02 -35.80 -61.71
N ARG A 14 -10.92 -35.09 -61.02
CA ARG A 14 -10.78 -34.49 -59.68
C ARG A 14 -10.32 -35.48 -58.59
N ALA A 15 -9.53 -34.98 -57.64
CA ALA A 15 -9.61 -35.26 -56.20
C ALA A 15 -8.99 -34.03 -55.49
N ALA A 16 -9.77 -33.12 -54.91
CA ALA A 16 -10.39 -33.20 -53.59
C ALA A 16 -9.38 -33.53 -52.48
N GLY A 17 -9.08 -32.54 -51.62
CA GLY A 17 -8.37 -32.76 -50.36
C GLY A 17 -7.21 -31.79 -50.10
N ALA A 18 -7.49 -30.49 -49.98
CA ALA A 18 -6.54 -29.54 -49.39
C ALA A 18 -7.29 -28.29 -48.93
N GLY A 19 -7.95 -28.38 -47.78
CA GLY A 19 -8.58 -27.23 -47.18
C GLY A 19 -9.63 -27.66 -46.19
N ASP A 20 -9.20 -28.06 -44.99
CA ASP A 20 -10.03 -28.11 -43.77
C ASP A 20 -9.20 -28.30 -42.47
N GLU A 21 -7.88 -28.10 -42.48
CA GLU A 21 -7.06 -28.26 -41.25
C GLU A 21 -6.61 -26.93 -40.60
N TYR A 22 -6.82 -25.79 -41.25
CA TYR A 22 -6.47 -24.46 -40.69
C TYR A 22 -7.62 -23.77 -39.93
N GLY A 23 -8.87 -24.28 -40.04
CA GLY A 23 -10.05 -23.69 -39.41
C GLY A 23 -10.32 -24.15 -37.98
N ASP A 24 -9.92 -25.40 -37.65
CA ASP A 24 -10.20 -26.02 -36.36
C ASP A 24 -9.22 -25.54 -35.26
N GLU A 25 -7.93 -25.39 -35.60
CA GLU A 25 -6.91 -24.91 -34.65
C GLU A 25 -7.14 -23.45 -34.23
N GLY A 26 -7.59 -22.60 -35.15
CA GLY A 26 -7.92 -21.20 -34.88
C GLY A 26 -9.14 -21.04 -33.98
N GLY A 27 -10.16 -21.89 -34.15
CA GLY A 27 -11.33 -21.95 -33.28
C GLY A 27 -10.97 -22.44 -31.86
N ALA A 28 -10.19 -23.52 -31.76
CA ALA A 28 -9.72 -24.04 -30.47
C ALA A 28 -8.81 -23.05 -29.72
N GLN A 29 -7.91 -22.34 -30.42
CA GLN A 29 -7.09 -21.28 -29.83
C GLN A 29 -7.92 -20.06 -29.42
N ALA A 30 -8.93 -19.67 -30.20
CA ALA A 30 -9.81 -18.55 -29.84
C ALA A 30 -10.66 -18.87 -28.59
N VAL A 31 -11.21 -20.08 -28.50
CA VAL A 31 -11.99 -20.55 -27.34
C VAL A 31 -11.12 -20.68 -26.09
N THR A 32 -9.89 -21.20 -26.21
CA THR A 32 -8.95 -21.30 -25.08
C THR A 32 -8.46 -19.93 -24.61
N ASN A 33 -8.19 -18.99 -25.52
CA ASN A 33 -7.84 -17.61 -25.18
C ASN A 33 -9.01 -16.85 -24.54
N ALA A 34 -10.24 -17.05 -25.01
CA ALA A 34 -11.45 -16.48 -24.41
C ALA A 34 -11.72 -17.04 -23.00
N ALA A 35 -11.52 -18.34 -22.79
CA ALA A 35 -11.66 -18.98 -21.48
C ALA A 35 -10.54 -18.55 -20.49
N ALA A 36 -9.29 -18.42 -20.98
CA ALA A 36 -8.15 -17.94 -20.19
C ALA A 36 -8.32 -16.46 -19.78
N THR A 37 -8.83 -15.62 -20.68
CA THR A 37 -9.12 -14.21 -20.38
C THR A 37 -10.31 -14.05 -19.41
N GLY A 38 -11.36 -14.86 -19.55
CA GLY A 38 -12.50 -14.90 -18.62
C GLY A 38 -12.13 -15.33 -17.20
N THR A 39 -11.30 -16.36 -17.06
CA THR A 39 -10.79 -16.83 -15.75
C THR A 39 -9.82 -15.84 -15.10
N ALA A 40 -8.96 -15.18 -15.89
CA ALA A 40 -8.09 -14.12 -15.40
C ALA A 40 -8.87 -12.87 -14.95
N ALA A 41 -9.93 -12.48 -15.67
CA ALA A 41 -10.81 -11.38 -15.31
C ALA A 41 -11.61 -11.68 -14.03
N GLY A 42 -12.16 -12.89 -13.90
CA GLY A 42 -12.86 -13.34 -12.69
C GLY A 42 -11.96 -13.34 -11.45
N GLY A 43 -10.73 -13.84 -11.59
CA GLY A 43 -9.74 -13.82 -10.51
C GLY A 43 -9.35 -12.42 -10.04
N ARG A 44 -9.30 -11.44 -10.95
CA ARG A 44 -9.02 -10.03 -10.64
C ARG A 44 -10.18 -9.36 -9.91
N ARG A 45 -11.42 -9.60 -10.36
CA ARG A 45 -12.62 -9.06 -9.71
C ARG A 45 -12.79 -9.61 -8.30
N MET A 46 -12.62 -10.92 -8.10
CA MET A 46 -12.72 -11.54 -6.77
C MET A 46 -11.64 -11.01 -5.82
N PHE A 47 -10.39 -10.90 -6.28
CA PHE A 47 -9.31 -10.33 -5.48
C PHE A 47 -9.58 -8.87 -5.10
N GLY A 48 -10.05 -8.06 -6.06
CA GLY A 48 -10.46 -6.68 -5.83
C GLY A 48 -11.62 -6.56 -4.84
N ALA A 49 -12.63 -7.44 -4.95
CA ALA A 49 -13.77 -7.47 -4.03
C ALA A 49 -13.35 -7.81 -2.60
N VAL A 50 -12.48 -8.82 -2.41
CA VAL A 50 -11.95 -9.18 -1.08
C VAL A 50 -11.15 -8.02 -0.49
N LEU A 51 -10.25 -7.41 -1.26
CA LEU A 51 -9.49 -6.25 -0.78
C LEU A 51 -10.40 -5.05 -0.48
N GLY A 52 -11.41 -4.82 -1.32
CA GLY A 52 -12.39 -3.75 -1.13
C GLY A 52 -13.21 -3.95 0.16
N ALA A 53 -13.67 -5.16 0.42
CA ALA A 53 -14.37 -5.50 1.66
C ALA A 53 -13.50 -5.31 2.91
N VAL A 54 -12.23 -5.78 2.85
CA VAL A 54 -11.26 -5.57 3.93
C VAL A 54 -10.96 -4.09 4.14
N PHE A 55 -10.81 -3.32 3.06
CA PHE A 55 -10.60 -1.87 3.12
C PHE A 55 -11.79 -1.17 3.77
N ALA A 56 -13.01 -1.50 3.33
CA ALA A 56 -14.21 -0.88 3.86
C ALA A 56 -14.40 -1.21 5.35
N ALA A 57 -14.18 -2.47 5.76
CA ALA A 57 -14.15 -2.88 7.17
C ALA A 57 -13.15 -2.07 8.00
N ALA A 58 -11.94 -1.86 7.49
CA ALA A 58 -10.92 -1.04 8.16
C ALA A 58 -11.32 0.44 8.26
N VAL A 59 -11.94 1.00 7.22
CA VAL A 59 -12.48 2.37 7.22
C VAL A 59 -13.57 2.51 8.27
N TRP A 60 -14.56 1.61 8.30
CA TRP A 60 -15.63 1.65 9.29
C TRP A 60 -15.09 1.53 10.72
N ALA A 61 -14.15 0.63 10.97
CA ALA A 61 -13.49 0.52 12.27
C ALA A 61 -12.78 1.82 12.66
N THR A 62 -12.01 2.40 11.74
CA THR A 62 -11.28 3.66 11.98
C THR A 62 -12.24 4.80 12.31
N LEU A 63 -13.35 4.93 11.58
CA LEU A 63 -14.37 5.96 11.82
C LEU A 63 -15.09 5.75 13.16
N ALA A 64 -15.45 4.51 13.50
CA ALA A 64 -16.09 4.19 14.77
C ALA A 64 -15.17 4.50 15.97
N GLN A 65 -13.88 4.22 15.83
CA GLN A 65 -12.88 4.54 16.85
C GLN A 65 -12.70 6.05 17.02
N HIS A 66 -12.63 6.81 15.93
CA HIS A 66 -12.53 8.28 16.02
C HIS A 66 -13.80 8.89 16.62
N ALA A 67 -14.99 8.45 16.21
CA ALA A 67 -16.25 8.92 16.80
C ALA A 67 -16.31 8.67 18.31
N SER A 68 -15.75 7.53 18.76
CA SER A 68 -15.66 7.20 20.19
C SER A 68 -14.67 8.11 20.93
N MET A 69 -13.54 8.48 20.29
CA MET A 69 -12.55 9.39 20.87
C MET A 69 -13.02 10.86 20.89
N ASP A 70 -13.72 11.31 19.84
CA ASP A 70 -14.32 12.64 19.80
C ASP A 70 -15.35 12.81 20.93
N ALA A 71 -16.08 11.74 21.27
CA ALA A 71 -17.01 11.72 22.40
C ALA A 71 -16.30 11.80 23.78
N LEU A 72 -15.05 11.33 23.89
CA LEU A 72 -14.24 11.43 25.12
C LEU A 72 -13.66 12.84 25.34
N GLY A 73 -13.60 13.66 24.29
CA GLY A 73 -13.05 15.02 24.33
C GLY A 73 -11.52 15.08 24.43
N GLY A 74 -10.92 16.16 23.94
CA GLY A 74 -9.48 16.43 24.08
C GLY A 74 -9.16 17.27 25.31
N THR A 75 -7.97 17.11 25.89
CA THR A 75 -7.52 17.98 26.99
C THR A 75 -6.82 19.21 26.43
N PRO A 76 -7.29 20.44 26.72
CA PRO A 76 -6.61 21.66 26.26
C PRO A 76 -5.23 21.78 26.91
N MET A 77 -4.24 22.19 26.12
CA MET A 77 -2.84 22.34 26.54
C MET A 77 -2.37 23.79 26.39
N VAL A 78 -1.31 24.13 27.13
CA VAL A 78 -0.61 25.41 26.97
C VAL A 78 -0.11 25.54 25.53
N GLY A 79 -0.36 26.70 24.90
CA GLY A 79 -0.11 26.92 23.47
C GLY A 79 -1.33 26.72 22.57
N GLY A 80 -2.53 26.59 23.14
CA GLY A 80 -3.79 26.64 22.38
C GLY A 80 -4.12 25.41 21.56
N TRP A 81 -3.39 24.31 21.75
CA TRP A 81 -3.64 23.02 21.09
C TRP A 81 -4.31 22.03 22.04
N THR A 82 -4.91 20.98 21.49
CA THR A 82 -5.59 19.92 22.27
C THR A 82 -4.80 18.61 22.18
N LEU A 83 -4.57 17.98 23.32
CA LEU A 83 -4.00 16.63 23.37
C LEU A 83 -5.14 15.62 23.21
N SER A 84 -4.99 14.72 22.22
CA SER A 84 -6.00 13.69 21.93
C SER A 84 -6.13 12.69 23.08
N ALA A 85 -7.37 12.26 23.36
CA ALA A 85 -7.68 11.23 24.33
C ALA A 85 -6.96 9.90 24.06
N GLY A 86 -6.57 9.62 22.80
CA GLY A 86 -5.83 8.40 22.45
C GLY A 86 -4.43 8.30 23.04
N TRP A 87 -3.86 9.41 23.52
CA TRP A 87 -2.59 9.44 24.25
C TRP A 87 -2.75 9.35 25.76
N HIS A 88 -3.98 9.51 26.26
CA HIS A 88 -4.29 9.37 27.67
C HIS A 88 -4.66 7.94 28.01
N ARG A 89 -4.28 7.52 29.21
CA ARG A 89 -4.81 6.30 29.81
C ARG A 89 -6.06 6.70 30.59
N PRO A 90 -7.27 6.22 30.23
CA PRO A 90 -8.45 6.43 31.06
C PRO A 90 -8.20 5.85 32.46
N CYS A 91 -8.65 6.56 33.49
CA CYS A 91 -8.48 6.11 34.88
C CYS A 91 -9.04 4.69 35.06
N GLY A 92 -8.24 3.79 35.62
CA GLY A 92 -8.61 2.39 35.85
C GLY A 92 -8.25 1.41 34.73
N TRP A 93 -7.71 1.87 33.61
CA TRP A 93 -7.22 0.97 32.55
C TRP A 93 -5.82 0.44 32.86
N GLY A 94 -5.66 -0.89 32.83
CA GLY A 94 -4.34 -1.53 32.90
C GLY A 94 -3.50 -1.25 31.65
N GLU A 95 -2.18 -1.34 31.77
CA GLU A 95 -1.23 -1.01 30.69
C GLU A 95 -1.48 -1.85 29.42
N ALA A 96 -1.80 -3.13 29.59
CA ALA A 96 -2.11 -4.05 28.49
C ALA A 96 -3.39 -3.66 27.74
N HIS A 97 -4.38 -3.10 28.43
CA HIS A 97 -5.65 -2.70 27.83
C HIS A 97 -5.52 -1.39 27.04
N ALA A 98 -4.76 -0.42 27.56
CA ALA A 98 -4.40 0.78 26.81
C ALA A 98 -3.60 0.45 25.55
N PHE A 99 -2.62 -0.46 25.66
CA PHE A 99 -1.85 -0.90 24.51
C PHE A 99 -2.71 -1.63 23.47
N SER A 100 -3.60 -2.53 23.89
CA SER A 100 -4.45 -3.27 22.95
C SER A 100 -5.43 -2.35 22.21
N ALA A 101 -6.00 -1.36 22.89
CA ALA A 101 -6.84 -0.34 22.26
C ALA A 101 -6.05 0.49 21.26
N PHE A 102 -4.85 0.96 21.63
CA PHE A 102 -3.95 1.66 20.72
C PHE A 102 -3.56 0.79 19.52
N ALA A 103 -3.18 -0.46 19.74
CA ALA A 103 -2.79 -1.39 18.68
C ALA A 103 -3.96 -1.68 17.73
N GLY A 104 -5.19 -1.81 18.23
CA GLY A 104 -6.38 -2.00 17.41
C GLY A 104 -6.66 -0.79 16.52
N MET A 105 -6.58 0.42 17.08
CA MET A 105 -6.75 1.68 16.34
C MET A 105 -5.64 1.92 15.33
N TRP A 106 -4.39 1.77 15.75
CA TRP A 106 -3.22 1.84 14.88
C TRP A 106 -3.32 0.83 13.74
N GLY A 107 -3.76 -0.39 14.03
CA GLY A 107 -3.97 -1.45 13.06
C GLY A 107 -5.02 -1.07 12.02
N ALA A 108 -6.21 -0.62 12.44
CA ALA A 108 -7.28 -0.18 11.54
C ALA A 108 -6.85 1.01 10.67
N MET A 109 -6.19 1.99 11.27
CA MET A 109 -5.60 3.14 10.58
C MET A 109 -4.58 2.68 9.53
N THR A 110 -3.58 1.89 9.94
CA THR A 110 -2.53 1.40 9.05
C THR A 110 -3.12 0.61 7.89
N MET A 111 -4.10 -0.26 8.18
CA MET A 111 -4.82 -1.01 7.17
C MET A 111 -5.45 -0.07 6.16
N THR A 112 -6.17 0.96 6.62
CA THR A 112 -6.79 1.96 5.75
C THR A 112 -5.76 2.70 4.88
N MET A 113 -4.67 3.20 5.47
CA MET A 113 -3.72 4.01 4.73
C MET A 113 -2.87 3.19 3.74
N MET A 114 -2.48 1.97 4.13
CA MET A 114 -1.46 1.20 3.42
C MET A 114 -2.02 0.10 2.53
N LEU A 115 -3.26 -0.34 2.73
CA LEU A 115 -3.88 -1.35 1.87
C LEU A 115 -3.97 -0.92 0.40
N PRO A 116 -4.26 0.35 0.04
CA PRO A 116 -4.22 0.80 -1.36
C PRO A 116 -2.83 0.65 -2.00
N VAL A 117 -1.76 0.87 -1.22
CA VAL A 117 -0.37 0.72 -1.67
C VAL A 117 0.04 -0.74 -1.76
N LEU A 118 -0.47 -1.57 -0.86
CA LEU A 118 -0.20 -3.01 -0.79
C LEU A 118 -0.96 -3.81 -1.86
N ALA A 119 -2.16 -3.37 -2.25
CA ALA A 119 -3.01 -4.03 -3.24
C ALA A 119 -2.29 -4.40 -4.56
N PRO A 120 -1.59 -3.48 -5.26
CA PRO A 120 -0.86 -3.84 -6.48
C PRO A 120 0.31 -4.80 -6.22
N VAL A 121 0.94 -4.71 -5.04
CA VAL A 121 2.07 -5.59 -4.64
C VAL A 121 1.58 -7.03 -4.40
N LEU A 122 0.45 -7.19 -3.72
CA LEU A 122 -0.18 -8.50 -3.49
C LEU A 122 -0.75 -9.09 -4.77
N TRP A 123 -1.31 -8.27 -5.66
CA TRP A 123 -1.78 -8.74 -6.97
C TRP A 123 -0.62 -9.32 -7.79
N ARG A 124 0.51 -8.61 -7.87
CA ARG A 124 1.72 -9.09 -8.55
C ARG A 124 2.25 -10.37 -7.90
N TYR A 125 2.23 -10.46 -6.58
CA TYR A 125 2.64 -11.69 -5.88
C TYR A 125 1.70 -12.87 -6.19
N ARG A 126 0.39 -12.63 -6.22
CA ARG A 126 -0.63 -13.62 -6.60
C ARG A 126 -0.40 -14.18 -8.00
N LEU A 127 -0.09 -13.32 -8.97
CA LEU A 127 0.23 -13.76 -10.34
C LEU A 127 1.45 -14.70 -10.38
N ARG A 128 2.45 -14.49 -9.52
CA ARG A 128 3.65 -15.34 -9.46
C ARG A 128 3.40 -16.70 -8.82
N VAL A 129 2.46 -16.77 -7.88
CA VAL A 129 2.03 -18.02 -7.25
C VAL A 129 0.81 -18.62 -7.95
N ALA A 130 0.41 -18.12 -9.12
CA ALA A 130 -0.78 -18.60 -9.84
C ALA A 130 -0.67 -20.08 -10.25
N ALA A 131 0.55 -20.59 -10.42
CA ALA A 131 0.81 -22.02 -10.62
C ALA A 131 0.39 -22.88 -9.41
N LEU A 132 0.37 -22.30 -8.20
CA LEU A 132 -0.16 -22.92 -6.99
C LEU A 132 -1.67 -22.66 -6.96
N ARG A 133 -2.45 -23.56 -7.56
CA ARG A 133 -3.91 -23.44 -7.62
C ARG A 133 -4.55 -23.48 -6.23
N GLY A 134 -5.71 -22.83 -6.10
CA GLY A 134 -6.59 -22.95 -4.92
C GLY A 134 -6.08 -22.29 -3.64
N ALA A 135 -6.39 -22.91 -2.49
CA ALA A 135 -6.18 -22.34 -1.15
C ALA A 135 -4.71 -22.01 -0.84
N ARG A 136 -3.75 -22.76 -1.40
CA ARG A 136 -2.32 -22.57 -1.13
C ARG A 136 -1.78 -21.26 -1.68
N GLY A 137 -2.20 -20.87 -2.90
CA GLY A 137 -1.84 -19.57 -3.48
C GLY A 137 -2.46 -18.41 -2.69
N ALA A 138 -3.73 -18.53 -2.31
CA ALA A 138 -4.42 -17.54 -1.48
C ALA A 138 -3.75 -17.38 -0.10
N TRP A 139 -3.38 -18.50 0.53
CA TRP A 139 -2.69 -18.50 1.82
C TRP A 139 -1.32 -17.80 1.74
N LEU A 140 -0.51 -18.06 0.70
CA LEU A 140 0.77 -17.36 0.55
C LEU A 140 0.59 -15.84 0.36
N VAL A 141 -0.46 -15.42 -0.36
CA VAL A 141 -0.80 -13.99 -0.49
C VAL A 141 -1.18 -13.40 0.87
N ALA A 142 -1.95 -14.12 1.68
CA ALA A 142 -2.30 -13.71 3.04
C ALA A 142 -1.06 -13.63 3.94
N VAL A 143 -0.13 -14.60 3.87
CA VAL A 143 1.14 -14.57 4.61
C VAL A 143 2.02 -13.39 4.19
N ALA A 144 2.05 -13.05 2.90
CA ALA A 144 2.75 -11.85 2.41
C ALA A 144 2.09 -10.56 2.94
N GLY A 145 0.76 -10.49 2.98
CA GLY A 145 0.04 -9.38 3.60
C GLY A 145 0.33 -9.26 5.10
N ALA A 146 0.30 -10.38 5.83
CA ALA A 146 0.60 -10.42 7.26
C ALA A 146 2.05 -9.97 7.56
N GLY A 147 3.01 -10.40 6.74
CA GLY A 147 4.40 -9.94 6.84
C GLY A 147 4.58 -8.45 6.54
N TYR A 148 3.70 -7.85 5.74
CA TYR A 148 3.69 -6.40 5.50
C TYR A 148 3.15 -5.65 6.73
N PHE A 149 1.97 -6.06 7.23
CA PHE A 149 1.34 -5.39 8.36
C PHE A 149 2.09 -5.59 9.68
N SER A 150 2.82 -6.70 9.85
CA SER A 150 3.62 -6.92 11.06
C SER A 150 4.70 -5.85 11.26
N VAL A 151 5.35 -5.37 10.18
CA VAL A 151 6.33 -4.28 10.24
C VAL A 151 5.66 -2.98 10.71
N TRP A 152 4.46 -2.70 10.22
CA TRP A 152 3.70 -1.52 10.65
C TRP A 152 3.18 -1.63 12.07
N MET A 153 2.76 -2.81 12.51
CA MET A 153 2.37 -3.04 13.90
C MET A 153 3.57 -2.89 14.84
N ALA A 154 4.76 -3.36 14.45
CA ALA A 154 5.99 -3.13 15.19
C ALA A 154 6.32 -1.63 15.28
N LEU A 155 6.10 -0.87 14.21
CA LEU A 155 6.25 0.60 14.25
C LEU A 155 5.27 1.23 15.25
N GLY A 156 4.00 0.83 15.22
CA GLY A 156 3.01 1.30 16.19
C GLY A 156 3.40 0.99 17.64
N ALA A 157 3.90 -0.23 17.89
CA ALA A 157 4.37 -0.63 19.21
C ALA A 157 5.55 0.21 19.73
N LEU A 158 6.36 0.79 18.84
CA LEU A 158 7.42 1.75 19.19
C LEU A 158 6.89 3.17 19.37
N VAL A 159 5.92 3.58 18.54
CA VAL A 159 5.31 4.91 18.59
C VAL A 159 4.49 5.11 19.87
N PHE A 160 3.80 4.07 20.35
CA PHE A 160 2.99 4.15 21.56
C PHE A 160 3.77 4.64 22.79
N PRO A 161 4.85 3.98 23.25
CA PRO A 161 5.58 4.42 24.43
C PRO A 161 6.21 5.80 24.23
N ALA A 162 6.71 6.10 23.02
CA ALA A 162 7.29 7.39 22.69
C ALA A 162 6.26 8.52 22.81
N GLY A 163 5.07 8.34 22.25
CA GLY A 163 4.02 9.34 22.32
C GLY A 163 3.40 9.46 23.72
N THR A 164 3.25 8.37 24.47
CA THR A 164 2.81 8.44 25.88
C THR A 164 3.83 9.15 26.76
N ALA A 165 5.14 8.93 26.53
CA ALA A 165 6.19 9.60 27.27
C ALA A 165 6.23 11.10 26.95
N LEU A 166 6.07 11.45 25.66
CA LEU A 166 6.02 12.84 25.22
C LEU A 166 4.79 13.57 25.79
N ALA A 167 3.62 12.93 25.77
CA ALA A 167 2.40 13.47 26.36
C ALA A 167 2.56 13.69 27.88
N ALA A 168 3.13 12.72 28.59
CA ALA A 168 3.42 12.83 30.02
C ALA A 168 4.42 13.96 30.32
N ALA A 169 5.45 14.14 29.49
CA ALA A 169 6.41 15.22 29.64
C ALA A 169 5.76 16.59 29.37
N ALA A 170 4.95 16.71 28.32
CA ALA A 170 4.24 17.94 27.98
C ALA A 170 3.26 18.35 29.10
N ALA A 171 2.62 17.39 29.76
CA ALA A 171 1.75 17.65 30.92
C ALA A 171 2.51 18.18 32.15
N ARG A 172 3.80 17.84 32.29
CA ARG A 172 4.64 18.26 33.44
C ARG A 172 5.41 19.54 33.17
N LEU A 173 5.71 19.84 31.91
CA LEU A 173 6.60 20.93 31.50
C LEU A 173 5.84 21.91 30.58
N PRO A 174 5.34 23.05 31.10
CA PRO A 174 4.61 24.04 30.30
C PRO A 174 5.43 24.59 29.13
N ALA A 175 6.74 24.75 29.31
CA ALA A 175 7.66 25.18 28.26
C ALA A 175 7.74 24.17 27.11
N LEU A 176 7.72 22.87 27.42
CA LEU A 176 7.67 21.81 26.40
C LEU A 176 6.33 21.84 25.67
N ALA A 177 5.22 21.94 26.39
CA ALA A 177 3.89 22.04 25.79
C ALA A 177 3.75 23.25 24.84
N ALA A 178 4.32 24.40 25.21
CA ALA A 178 4.34 25.59 24.37
C ALA A 178 5.25 25.45 23.13
N ALA A 179 6.30 24.64 23.21
CA ALA A 179 7.21 24.38 22.09
C ALA A 179 6.68 23.33 21.10
N MET A 180 5.71 22.50 21.49
CA MET A 180 5.17 21.41 20.65
C MET A 180 4.65 21.86 19.28
N PRO A 181 3.86 22.96 19.16
CA PRO A 181 3.40 23.44 17.86
C PRO A 181 4.56 23.84 16.92
N PHE A 182 5.57 24.52 17.46
CA PHE A 182 6.77 24.89 16.70
C PHE A 182 7.58 23.67 16.27
N ALA A 183 7.76 22.70 17.17
CA ALA A 183 8.42 21.44 16.86
C ALA A 183 7.68 20.68 15.75
N ALA A 184 6.34 20.65 15.81
CA ALA A 184 5.51 20.08 14.75
C ALA A 184 5.69 20.83 13.42
N GLY A 185 5.65 22.17 13.44
CA GLY A 185 5.88 23.01 12.26
C GLY A 185 7.26 22.78 11.63
N ALA A 186 8.31 22.68 12.44
CA ALA A 186 9.67 22.38 12.00
C ALA A 186 9.77 20.99 11.34
N VAL A 187 9.12 19.97 11.92
CA VAL A 187 9.08 18.62 11.33
C VAL A 187 8.32 18.63 10.01
N VAL A 188 7.17 19.31 9.93
CA VAL A 188 6.36 19.42 8.72
C VAL A 188 7.12 20.15 7.61
N PHE A 189 7.77 21.27 7.95
CA PHE A 189 8.61 22.04 7.04
C PHE A 189 9.79 21.19 6.53
N GLY A 190 10.55 20.58 7.44
CA GLY A 190 11.70 19.74 7.09
C GLY A 190 11.32 18.53 6.24
N ALA A 191 10.20 17.86 6.57
CA ALA A 191 9.66 16.78 5.77
C ALA A 191 9.26 17.25 4.36
N GLY A 192 8.69 18.45 4.24
CA GLY A 192 8.41 19.11 2.97
C GLY A 192 9.67 19.35 2.15
N VAL A 193 10.74 19.90 2.74
CA VAL A 193 12.04 20.06 2.07
C VAL A 193 12.60 18.71 1.60
N LEU A 194 12.53 17.68 2.45
CA LEU A 194 12.99 16.34 2.11
C LEU A 194 12.20 15.70 0.96
N GLN A 195 10.94 16.11 0.71
CA GLN A 195 10.16 15.65 -0.45
C GLN A 195 10.74 16.12 -1.79
N PHE A 196 11.41 17.28 -1.82
CA PHE A 196 12.11 17.79 -3.01
C PHE A 196 13.46 17.13 -3.25
N SER A 197 13.99 16.38 -2.28
CA SER A 197 15.32 15.80 -2.39
C SER A 197 15.43 14.82 -3.56
N GLY A 198 16.58 14.87 -4.26
CA GLY A 198 16.91 13.87 -5.28
C GLY A 198 16.92 12.43 -4.72
N TRP A 199 17.17 12.28 -3.41
CA TRP A 199 17.06 11.02 -2.69
C TRP A 199 15.62 10.46 -2.70
N LYS A 200 14.61 11.28 -2.39
CA LYS A 200 13.19 10.88 -2.44
C LYS A 200 12.79 10.47 -3.85
N MET A 201 13.17 11.24 -4.86
CA MET A 201 12.86 10.92 -6.27
C MET A 201 13.49 9.60 -6.71
N ARG A 202 14.78 9.36 -6.38
CA ARG A 202 15.45 8.08 -6.64
C ARG A 202 14.78 6.91 -5.94
N ARG A 203 14.35 7.09 -4.69
CA ARG A 203 13.63 6.05 -3.94
C ARG A 203 12.28 5.73 -4.53
N LEU A 204 11.49 6.73 -4.93
CA LEU A 204 10.21 6.51 -5.60
C LEU A 204 10.39 5.74 -6.92
N ALA A 205 11.40 6.09 -7.72
CA ALA A 205 11.74 5.37 -8.95
C ALA A 205 12.17 3.92 -8.68
N CYS A 206 13.09 3.70 -7.73
CA CYS A 206 13.54 2.37 -7.33
C CYS A 206 12.40 1.52 -6.75
N CYS A 207 11.54 2.11 -5.92
CA CYS A 207 10.34 1.46 -5.38
C CYS A 207 9.40 0.97 -6.52
N ARG A 208 9.31 1.70 -7.66
CA ARG A 208 8.55 1.27 -8.86
C ARG A 208 9.29 0.21 -9.68
N HIS A 209 10.54 0.46 -10.06
CA HIS A 209 11.33 -0.49 -10.86
C HIS A 209 11.51 -1.83 -10.18
N VAL A 210 11.81 -1.87 -8.88
CA VAL A 210 11.91 -3.13 -8.15
C VAL A 210 10.57 -3.85 -8.07
N ALA A 211 9.44 -3.11 -8.00
CA ALA A 211 8.14 -3.74 -8.05
C ALA A 211 7.87 -4.39 -9.43
N ASP A 212 8.42 -3.82 -10.51
CA ASP A 212 8.31 -4.31 -11.88
C ASP A 212 9.30 -5.46 -12.15
N ASP A 213 10.58 -5.32 -11.80
CA ASP A 213 11.66 -6.32 -11.92
C ASP A 213 11.41 -7.57 -11.08
N GLN A 214 10.83 -7.42 -9.89
CA GLN A 214 10.41 -8.57 -9.11
C GLN A 214 9.38 -9.41 -9.87
N GLY A 215 8.66 -8.86 -10.85
CA GLY A 215 7.77 -9.58 -11.76
C GLY A 215 8.46 -10.71 -12.54
N ALA A 216 9.78 -10.64 -12.75
CA ALA A 216 10.53 -11.61 -13.53
C ALA A 216 11.09 -12.80 -12.72
N ARG A 217 11.10 -12.76 -11.37
CA ARG A 217 11.66 -13.85 -10.54
C ARG A 217 10.56 -14.67 -9.86
N HIS A 218 10.57 -15.99 -10.06
CA HIS A 218 9.65 -16.92 -9.39
C HIS A 218 9.95 -17.02 -7.88
N PRO A 219 9.01 -16.65 -6.99
CA PRO A 219 9.18 -16.80 -5.55
C PRO A 219 9.10 -18.28 -5.16
N LYS A 220 9.96 -18.70 -4.22
CA LYS A 220 9.86 -20.05 -3.63
C LYS A 220 8.49 -20.20 -2.94
N PRO A 221 7.77 -21.33 -3.13
CA PRO A 221 6.41 -21.53 -2.64
C PRO A 221 6.36 -21.89 -1.15
N VAL A 222 7.06 -21.11 -0.32
CA VAL A 222 7.24 -21.33 1.12
C VAL A 222 6.80 -20.12 1.92
N ALA A 223 6.14 -20.35 3.06
CA ALA A 223 5.60 -19.30 3.94
C ALA A 223 6.65 -18.25 4.31
N ALA A 224 7.86 -18.69 4.68
CA ALA A 224 8.95 -17.81 5.05
C ALA A 224 9.37 -16.86 3.91
N ALA A 225 9.27 -17.29 2.65
CA ALA A 225 9.56 -16.44 1.50
C ALA A 225 8.44 -15.43 1.25
N ALA A 226 7.16 -15.83 1.42
CA ALA A 226 6.01 -14.94 1.36
C ALA A 226 6.07 -13.85 2.45
N TRP A 227 6.34 -14.27 3.69
CA TRP A 227 6.49 -13.36 4.83
C TRP A 227 7.62 -12.34 4.60
N ARG A 228 8.82 -12.81 4.22
CA ARG A 228 9.97 -11.93 3.90
C ARG A 228 9.68 -11.00 2.72
N TYR A 229 8.89 -11.45 1.74
CA TYR A 229 8.44 -10.60 0.63
C TYR A 229 7.57 -9.45 1.17
N GLY A 230 6.59 -9.75 2.01
CA GLY A 230 5.76 -8.77 2.71
C GLY A 230 6.57 -7.76 3.52
N MET A 231 7.48 -8.24 4.38
CA MET A 231 8.33 -7.37 5.20
C MET A 231 9.20 -6.44 4.36
N ARG A 232 9.84 -6.95 3.31
CA ARG A 232 10.67 -6.13 2.41
C ARG A 232 9.83 -5.09 1.67
N ALA A 233 8.61 -5.43 1.27
CA ALA A 233 7.68 -4.48 0.68
C ALA A 233 7.30 -3.39 1.68
N ALA A 234 7.02 -3.73 2.93
CA ALA A 234 6.73 -2.77 3.99
C ALA A 234 7.91 -1.85 4.27
N LEU A 235 9.12 -2.36 4.47
CA LEU A 235 10.32 -1.56 4.74
C LEU A 235 10.63 -0.57 3.60
N ARG A 236 10.46 -0.99 2.34
CA ARG A 236 10.64 -0.11 1.19
C ARG A 236 9.53 0.93 1.09
N CYS A 237 8.29 0.54 1.40
CA CYS A 237 7.17 1.48 1.47
C CYS A 237 7.41 2.52 2.56
N GLY A 238 7.68 2.08 3.79
CA GLY A 238 8.03 2.91 4.93
C GLY A 238 9.16 3.87 4.61
N ALA A 239 10.27 3.41 4.02
CA ALA A 239 11.36 4.30 3.63
C ALA A 239 10.97 5.33 2.55
N CYS A 240 10.05 4.97 1.64
CA CYS A 240 9.53 5.86 0.60
C CYS A 240 8.49 6.87 1.18
N CYS A 241 7.70 6.52 2.20
CA CYS A 241 6.69 7.41 2.81
C CYS A 241 7.08 8.00 4.17
N ALA A 242 8.28 7.74 4.68
CA ALA A 242 8.74 8.17 6.01
C ALA A 242 8.52 9.66 6.27
N ASN A 243 8.78 10.52 5.28
CA ASN A 243 8.54 11.96 5.42
C ASN A 243 7.07 12.28 5.69
N LEU A 244 6.14 11.65 4.96
CA LEU A 244 4.71 11.88 5.15
C LEU A 244 4.20 11.24 6.44
N MET A 245 4.78 10.12 6.86
CA MET A 245 4.51 9.55 8.17
C MET A 245 4.98 10.49 9.30
N ALA A 246 6.13 11.14 9.12
CA ALA A 246 6.62 12.16 10.07
C ALA A 246 5.69 13.39 10.10
N VAL A 247 5.19 13.83 8.94
CA VAL A 247 4.15 14.88 8.86
C VAL A 247 2.89 14.46 9.61
N SER A 248 2.38 13.25 9.37
CA SER A 248 1.20 12.73 10.10
C SER A 248 1.44 12.67 11.60
N LEU A 249 2.61 12.23 12.05
CA LEU A 249 2.97 12.20 13.47
C LEU A 249 2.99 13.60 14.08
N ALA A 250 3.63 14.56 13.39
CA ALA A 250 3.80 15.92 13.86
C ALA A 250 2.51 16.74 13.86
N ALA A 251 1.72 16.65 12.78
CA ALA A 251 0.47 17.39 12.62
C ALA A 251 -0.70 16.80 13.44
N GLY A 252 -0.49 15.65 14.08
CA GLY A 252 -1.52 14.96 14.84
C GLY A 252 -1.95 13.68 14.12
N MET A 253 -1.36 12.57 14.54
CA MET A 253 -1.65 11.24 13.98
C MET A 253 -3.13 10.83 14.10
N MET A 254 -3.87 11.48 14.99
CA MET A 254 -5.26 11.17 15.31
C MET A 254 -6.26 12.14 14.66
N ASP A 255 -5.79 13.05 13.81
CA ASP A 255 -6.67 13.90 13.01
C ASP A 255 -7.06 13.18 11.72
N LEU A 256 -8.36 12.88 11.56
CA LEU A 256 -8.89 12.20 10.37
C LEU A 256 -8.59 12.94 9.06
N ARG A 257 -8.57 14.28 9.07
CA ARG A 257 -8.30 15.10 7.89
C ARG A 257 -6.83 14.96 7.49
N VAL A 258 -5.92 15.06 8.46
CA VAL A 258 -4.48 14.84 8.24
C VAL A 258 -4.23 13.43 7.71
N MET A 259 -4.86 12.42 8.31
CA MET A 259 -4.78 11.04 7.84
C MET A 259 -5.30 10.87 6.42
N ALA A 260 -6.46 11.44 6.09
CA ALA A 260 -7.02 11.35 4.74
C ALA A 260 -6.11 12.02 3.69
N ILE A 261 -5.62 13.23 3.99
CA ILE A 261 -4.70 13.97 3.12
C ILE A 261 -3.40 13.19 2.92
N VAL A 262 -2.79 12.68 3.99
CA VAL A 262 -1.53 11.92 3.89
C VAL A 262 -1.73 10.59 3.15
N THR A 263 -2.85 9.89 3.39
CA THR A 263 -3.20 8.68 2.64
C THR A 263 -3.31 8.97 1.16
N ALA A 264 -4.07 10.01 0.80
CA ALA A 264 -4.25 10.44 -0.59
C ALA A 264 -2.90 10.83 -1.22
N ALA A 265 -2.06 11.57 -0.49
CA ALA A 265 -0.73 11.96 -0.94
C ALA A 265 0.18 10.75 -1.19
N ILE A 266 0.24 9.80 -0.24
CA ILE A 266 1.02 8.56 -0.39
C ILE A 266 0.50 7.76 -1.58
N ALA A 267 -0.82 7.57 -1.68
CA ALA A 267 -1.44 6.85 -2.80
C ALA A 267 -1.12 7.54 -4.13
N ALA A 268 -1.25 8.87 -4.22
CA ALA A 268 -0.95 9.63 -5.42
C ALA A 268 0.54 9.57 -5.80
N GLU A 269 1.47 9.70 -4.84
CA GLU A 269 2.91 9.56 -5.10
C GLU A 269 3.28 8.17 -5.65
N ARG A 270 2.56 7.14 -5.20
CA ARG A 270 2.84 5.74 -5.53
C ARG A 270 2.19 5.28 -6.81
N LEU A 271 0.94 5.64 -7.02
CA LEU A 271 0.10 5.13 -8.09
C LEU A 271 0.15 6.04 -9.33
N ALA A 272 0.47 7.34 -9.18
CA ALA A 272 0.54 8.23 -10.34
C ALA A 272 1.79 7.93 -11.20
N PRO A 273 1.65 7.91 -12.54
CA PRO A 273 2.77 7.76 -13.45
C PRO A 273 3.81 8.88 -13.29
N ALA A 274 3.36 10.07 -12.89
CA ALA A 274 4.20 11.23 -12.56
C ALA A 274 4.42 11.41 -11.04
N GLY A 275 4.60 10.33 -10.27
CA GLY A 275 4.72 10.40 -8.80
C GLY A 275 5.80 11.35 -8.26
N GLY A 276 6.84 11.65 -9.04
CA GLY A 276 7.84 12.67 -8.68
C GLY A 276 7.27 14.11 -8.71
N ARG A 277 6.34 14.41 -9.62
CA ARG A 277 5.65 15.71 -9.68
C ARG A 277 4.68 15.85 -8.50
N VAL A 278 3.95 14.78 -8.19
CA VAL A 278 3.07 14.72 -7.01
C VAL A 278 3.86 14.96 -5.73
N ALA A 279 5.01 14.28 -5.55
CA ALA A 279 5.85 14.47 -4.37
C ALA A 279 6.33 15.92 -4.20
N ARG A 280 6.62 16.64 -5.30
CA ARG A 280 6.99 18.07 -5.24
C ARG A 280 5.80 18.96 -4.85
N ILE A 281 4.61 18.69 -5.39
CA ILE A 281 3.40 19.46 -5.02
C ILE A 281 3.10 19.26 -3.53
N VAL A 282 3.07 18.01 -3.09
CA VAL A 282 2.86 17.64 -1.68
C VAL A 282 3.95 18.25 -0.78
N GLY A 283 5.21 18.21 -1.23
CA GLY A 283 6.32 18.86 -0.54
C GLY A 283 6.13 20.36 -0.40
N GLY A 284 5.71 21.05 -1.46
CA GLY A 284 5.48 22.50 -1.44
C GLY A 284 4.36 22.89 -0.50
N VAL A 285 3.26 22.12 -0.50
CA VAL A 285 2.16 22.29 0.47
C VAL A 285 2.66 22.09 1.90
N ALA A 286 3.45 21.04 2.16
CA ALA A 286 4.02 20.79 3.50
C ALA A 286 4.99 21.89 3.94
N ILE A 287 5.83 22.42 3.05
CA ILE A 287 6.69 23.56 3.35
C ILE A 287 5.85 24.78 3.73
N GLY A 288 4.82 25.12 2.94
CA GLY A 288 3.94 26.25 3.21
C GLY A 288 3.22 26.11 4.55
N ALA A 289 2.65 24.93 4.82
CA ALA A 289 1.99 24.63 6.08
C ALA A 289 2.95 24.71 7.27
N GLY A 290 4.14 24.10 7.18
CA GLY A 290 5.14 24.14 8.23
C GLY A 290 5.68 25.56 8.50
N ALA A 291 5.88 26.36 7.45
CA ALA A 291 6.28 27.76 7.58
C ALA A 291 5.19 28.60 8.26
N ALA A 292 3.92 28.39 7.90
CA ALA A 292 2.79 29.05 8.57
C ALA A 292 2.71 28.67 10.06
N MET A 293 2.90 27.39 10.40
CA MET A 293 2.95 26.93 11.80
C MET A 293 4.11 27.50 12.60
N LEU A 294 5.23 27.87 11.95
CA LEU A 294 6.38 28.49 12.61
C LEU A 294 6.24 30.01 12.77
N ALA A 295 5.38 30.63 11.95
CA ALA A 295 5.16 32.07 11.95
C ALA A 295 4.08 32.53 12.94
N HIS A 296 3.28 31.59 13.46
CA HIS A 296 2.21 31.79 14.44
C HIS A 296 2.59 31.17 15.78
#